data_AF-E6TV30-F1
#
_entry.id   AF-E6TV30-F1
#
_cell.length_a   1.000
_cell.length_b   1.000
_cell.length_c   1.000
_cell.angle_alpha   90.00
_cell.angle_beta   90.00
_cell.angle_gamma   90.00
#
_symmetry.space_group_name_H-M   'P 1'
#
loop_
_entity.id
_entity.type
_entity.pdbx_description
1 polymer ?
#
loop_
_entity_poly.entity_id
_entity_poly.type
_entity_poly.pdbx_seq_one_letter_code
_entity_poly.pdbx_strand_id
1 'polypeptide(L)'
;MNKKRWDEEELEDQLRELPQIKDSQSKEALFQAIEKKMNEAHTEKIKEPRINKKRTWIYPVIASFAAVLLLILIVPSFIHNDMPLNDLAGDYDDAADSGGPDTLFGGDESVEEEMFIMEEPEANNISERTESSADEMPETEQSIVPIPYVLDVAIPTGNGNVYQPIGFVIGEMVATDELGAGDLLAKIEYALHSPHANWGIESVSEQIQSISMIEEENTVALDFYEDNRMASLSSMESESFRNVVTEYFSVLGFDYVQFTVNGNQGFDFGQEGREVEWSLLSDNRGYYVYADEGGERYLLRGANAEEPIYEDGELISLRATLENMKNVADNAWYEPGIPETVFFDDVERIDNYAIITLTDDSALTLEQFDLFEEVLAHTMHDFSIDYFTIEGGPIEDIKEHRTTERLSTRTTPNIKYD
;
A
#
# COMPACT_ATOMS: atom_id res chain seq x y z
N MET A 1 -35.09 -30.18 -29.29
CA MET A 1 -34.96 -31.07 -28.11
C MET A 1 -35.49 -30.28 -26.91
N ASN A 2 -36.59 -30.71 -26.31
CA ASN A 2 -37.20 -30.04 -25.15
C ASN A 2 -36.34 -30.29 -23.91
N LYS A 3 -35.90 -29.21 -23.24
CA LYS A 3 -35.26 -29.25 -21.93
C LYS A 3 -36.35 -29.46 -20.87
N LYS A 4 -36.44 -30.64 -20.28
CA LYS A 4 -37.28 -30.88 -19.10
C LYS A 4 -36.69 -30.07 -17.93
N ARG A 5 -37.48 -29.18 -17.36
CA ARG A 5 -37.23 -28.59 -16.03
C ARG A 5 -37.45 -29.70 -15.01
N TRP A 6 -36.50 -29.86 -14.09
CA TRP A 6 -36.62 -30.79 -12.99
C TRP A 6 -37.59 -30.17 -11.99
N ASP A 7 -38.58 -30.94 -11.56
CA ASP A 7 -39.57 -30.49 -10.59
C ASP A 7 -38.99 -30.59 -9.19
N GLU A 8 -39.26 -29.62 -8.33
CA GLU A 8 -38.66 -29.49 -7.00
C GLU A 8 -39.05 -30.66 -6.10
N GLU A 9 -40.25 -31.20 -6.30
CA GLU A 9 -40.74 -32.42 -5.68
C GLU A 9 -39.89 -33.66 -6.06
N GLU A 10 -39.41 -33.73 -7.31
CA GLU A 10 -38.58 -34.84 -7.81
C GLU A 10 -37.16 -34.79 -7.23
N LEU A 11 -36.70 -33.59 -6.84
CA LEU A 11 -35.38 -33.35 -6.24
C LEU A 11 -35.40 -33.63 -4.72
N GLU A 12 -36.50 -33.28 -4.03
CA GLU A 12 -36.68 -33.61 -2.61
C GLU A 12 -36.79 -35.13 -2.40
N ASP A 13 -37.52 -35.84 -3.26
CA ASP A 13 -37.63 -37.30 -3.19
C ASP A 13 -36.27 -37.99 -3.43
N GLN A 14 -35.43 -37.48 -4.34
CA GLN A 14 -34.08 -38.00 -4.56
C GLN A 14 -33.13 -37.76 -3.38
N LEU A 15 -33.23 -36.61 -2.71
CA LEU A 15 -32.43 -36.30 -1.52
C LEU A 15 -32.81 -37.18 -0.32
N ARG A 16 -34.10 -37.57 -0.22
CA ARG A 16 -34.58 -38.50 0.81
C ARG A 16 -34.13 -39.95 0.58
N GLU A 17 -33.81 -40.32 -0.66
CA GLU A 17 -33.30 -41.65 -1.02
C GLU A 17 -31.78 -41.81 -0.82
N LEU A 18 -31.05 -40.74 -0.46
CA LEU A 18 -29.62 -40.86 -0.19
C LEU A 18 -29.37 -41.64 1.11
N PRO A 19 -28.48 -42.66 1.09
CA PRO A 19 -28.16 -43.41 2.29
C PRO A 19 -27.50 -42.49 3.31
N GLN A 20 -27.93 -42.56 4.57
CA GLN A 20 -27.26 -41.84 5.66
C GLN A 20 -25.82 -42.35 5.80
N ILE A 21 -24.87 -41.57 5.31
CA ILE A 21 -23.44 -41.85 5.49
C ILE A 21 -23.11 -41.55 6.96
N LYS A 22 -23.09 -42.61 7.76
CA LYS A 22 -22.52 -42.56 9.11
C LYS A 22 -21.06 -42.92 9.00
N ASP A 23 -20.19 -41.96 9.29
CA ASP A 23 -18.77 -42.24 9.45
C ASP A 23 -18.61 -43.26 10.58
N SER A 24 -18.05 -44.42 10.23
CA SER A 24 -17.84 -45.55 11.13
C SER A 24 -16.37 -45.67 11.56
N GLN A 25 -15.54 -44.70 11.19
CA GLN A 25 -14.16 -44.67 11.60
C GLN A 25 -14.08 -44.25 13.07
N SER A 26 -13.37 -45.03 13.88
CA SER A 26 -13.08 -44.64 15.26
C SER A 26 -12.04 -43.51 15.26
N LYS A 27 -12.11 -42.63 16.27
CA LYS A 27 -11.18 -41.51 16.40
C LYS A 27 -9.72 -41.97 16.40
N GLU A 28 -9.45 -43.15 16.96
CA GLU A 28 -8.13 -43.75 17.02
C GLU A 28 -7.64 -44.22 15.64
N ALA A 29 -8.54 -44.74 14.78
CA ALA A 29 -8.20 -45.13 13.41
C ALA A 29 -7.93 -43.90 12.54
N LEU A 30 -8.69 -42.81 12.74
CA LEU A 30 -8.47 -41.53 12.09
C LEU A 30 -7.12 -40.93 12.52
N PHE A 31 -6.82 -40.95 13.83
CA PHE A 31 -5.57 -40.43 14.36
C PHE A 31 -4.35 -41.21 13.84
N GLN A 32 -4.42 -42.54 13.80
CA GLN A 32 -3.36 -43.36 13.22
C GLN A 32 -3.19 -43.14 11.71
N ALA A 33 -4.28 -42.88 10.97
CA ALA A 33 -4.19 -42.57 9.54
C ALA A 33 -3.52 -41.20 9.29
N ILE A 34 -3.79 -40.22 10.13
CA ILE A 34 -3.17 -38.89 10.08
C ILE A 34 -1.69 -38.99 10.47
N GLU A 35 -1.36 -39.67 11.57
CA GLU A 35 0.01 -39.86 12.04
C GLU A 35 0.86 -40.63 11.02
N LYS A 36 0.28 -41.63 10.36
CA LYS A 36 0.95 -42.37 9.28
C LYS A 36 1.24 -41.48 8.07
N LYS A 37 0.29 -40.63 7.65
CA LYS A 37 0.50 -39.67 6.54
C LYS A 37 1.55 -38.62 6.89
N MET A 38 1.58 -38.17 8.15
CA MET A 38 2.54 -37.17 8.62
C MET A 38 3.98 -37.73 8.65
N ASN A 39 4.12 -39.00 9.07
CA ASN A 39 5.41 -39.69 9.07
C ASN A 39 5.88 -40.06 7.65
N GLU A 40 4.97 -40.41 6.73
CA GLU A 40 5.31 -40.62 5.31
C GLU A 40 5.79 -39.32 4.64
N ALA A 41 5.17 -38.17 4.97
CA ALA A 41 5.60 -36.85 4.50
C ALA A 41 6.98 -36.43 5.01
N HIS A 42 7.45 -36.98 6.14
CA HIS A 42 8.81 -36.72 6.68
C HIS A 42 9.89 -37.68 6.17
N THR A 43 9.52 -38.74 5.43
CA THR A 43 10.48 -39.76 4.97
C THR A 43 10.80 -39.70 3.47
N GLU A 44 10.09 -38.87 2.69
CA GLU A 44 10.49 -38.54 1.32
C GLU A 44 11.67 -37.58 1.31
N LYS A 45 12.86 -38.15 1.47
CA LYS A 45 14.14 -37.55 1.11
C LYS A 45 14.02 -36.90 -0.27
N ILE A 46 14.08 -35.58 -0.25
CA ILE A 46 14.46 -34.64 -1.30
C ILE A 46 15.24 -35.37 -2.41
N LYS A 47 14.55 -35.73 -3.49
CA LYS A 47 15.20 -35.97 -4.78
C LYS A 47 15.42 -34.58 -5.37
N GLU A 48 16.67 -34.12 -5.28
CA GLU A 48 17.15 -32.88 -5.89
C GLU A 48 16.57 -32.70 -7.31
N PRO A 49 15.89 -31.58 -7.60
CA PRO A 49 15.60 -31.22 -8.98
C PRO A 49 16.91 -30.82 -9.67
N ARG A 50 17.28 -31.59 -10.69
CA ARG A 50 18.39 -31.28 -11.58
C ARG A 50 18.15 -29.93 -12.26
N ILE A 51 18.93 -28.93 -11.84
CA ILE A 51 19.00 -27.61 -12.46
C ILE A 51 19.45 -27.76 -13.92
N ASN A 52 18.52 -27.55 -14.85
CA ASN A 52 18.82 -27.46 -16.27
C ASN A 52 19.30 -26.05 -16.61
N LYS A 53 20.61 -25.83 -16.61
CA LYS A 53 21.25 -24.67 -17.26
C LYS A 53 21.08 -24.76 -18.78
N LYS A 54 20.46 -23.73 -19.38
CA LYS A 54 20.51 -23.31 -20.81
C LYS A 54 19.70 -21.99 -20.86
N ARG A 55 20.09 -20.89 -21.50
CA ARG A 55 21.16 -20.57 -22.45
C ARG A 55 21.17 -19.03 -22.56
N THR A 56 22.31 -18.40 -22.32
CA THR A 56 22.53 -16.94 -22.46
C THR A 56 22.36 -16.50 -23.91
N TRP A 57 21.49 -15.51 -24.15
CA TRP A 57 21.24 -14.88 -25.46
C TRP A 57 21.76 -13.44 -25.46
N ILE A 58 23.02 -13.31 -25.89
CA ILE A 58 23.65 -12.26 -26.72
C ILE A 58 22.85 -10.96 -26.95
N TYR A 59 23.31 -9.84 -26.37
CA TYR A 59 23.33 -8.53 -27.05
C TYR A 59 24.56 -7.68 -26.66
N PRO A 60 25.68 -7.75 -27.42
CA PRO A 60 26.76 -6.78 -27.33
C PRO A 60 26.90 -6.00 -28.65
N VAL A 61 25.85 -5.27 -29.08
CA VAL A 61 25.89 -4.44 -30.31
C VAL A 61 25.26 -3.05 -30.15
N ILE A 62 24.39 -2.80 -29.16
CA ILE A 62 23.64 -1.53 -29.08
C ILE A 62 24.48 -0.36 -28.52
N ALA A 63 25.47 -0.61 -27.67
CA ALA A 63 26.31 0.46 -27.10
C ALA A 63 27.19 1.20 -28.14
N SER A 64 27.55 0.54 -29.25
CA SER A 64 28.43 1.13 -30.28
C SER A 64 27.71 2.21 -31.11
N PHE A 65 26.38 2.12 -31.27
CA PHE A 65 25.61 3.10 -32.02
C PHE A 65 25.46 4.45 -31.29
N ALA A 66 25.34 4.42 -29.95
CA ALA A 66 25.22 5.64 -29.14
C ALA A 66 26.50 6.49 -29.15
N ALA A 67 27.67 5.86 -29.10
CA ALA A 67 28.96 6.56 -29.12
C ALA A 67 29.26 7.24 -30.48
N VAL A 68 28.89 6.61 -31.59
CA VAL A 68 29.04 7.21 -32.94
C VAL A 68 28.07 8.39 -33.13
N LEU A 69 26.85 8.29 -32.58
CA LEU A 69 25.85 9.35 -32.65
C LEU A 69 26.25 10.58 -31.82
N LEU A 70 26.86 10.38 -30.64
CA LEU A 70 27.45 11.47 -29.85
C LEU A 70 28.61 12.17 -30.58
N LEU A 71 29.43 11.43 -31.33
CA LEU A 71 30.56 12.00 -32.06
C LEU A 71 30.10 12.89 -33.23
N ILE A 72 28.99 12.54 -33.89
CA ILE A 72 28.40 13.35 -34.96
C ILE A 72 27.78 14.66 -34.42
N LEU A 73 27.26 14.65 -33.19
CA LEU A 73 26.66 15.83 -32.54
C LEU A 73 27.66 16.89 -32.10
N ILE A 74 28.92 16.52 -31.82
CA ILE A 74 29.94 17.44 -31.29
C ILE A 74 30.69 18.20 -32.40
N VAL A 75 30.75 17.64 -33.61
CA VAL A 75 31.53 18.21 -34.75
C VAL A 75 31.08 19.60 -35.23
N PRO A 76 29.78 19.98 -35.24
CA PRO A 76 29.38 21.30 -35.75
C PRO A 76 29.87 22.48 -34.90
N SER A 77 30.20 22.25 -33.62
CA SER A 77 30.50 23.32 -32.64
C SER A 77 31.89 23.93 -32.82
N PHE A 78 32.83 23.23 -33.47
CA PHE A 78 34.22 23.67 -33.56
C PHE A 78 34.62 24.34 -34.88
N ILE A 79 33.70 24.50 -35.83
CA ILE A 79 34.02 25.09 -37.17
C ILE A 79 33.78 26.61 -37.22
N HIS A 80 33.17 27.22 -36.20
CA HIS A 80 32.95 28.68 -36.17
C HIS A 80 33.75 29.36 -35.06
N ASN A 81 35.07 29.46 -35.23
CA ASN A 81 35.83 30.67 -34.89
C ASN A 81 37.32 30.49 -35.21
N ASP A 82 37.76 31.07 -36.32
CA ASP A 82 39.11 31.61 -36.44
C ASP A 82 39.13 32.82 -37.39
N MET A 83 39.33 33.98 -36.74
CA MET A 83 40.23 35.08 -37.08
C MET A 83 39.71 36.45 -37.51
N PRO A 84 40.33 37.52 -36.94
CA PRO A 84 40.02 38.95 -37.16
C PRO A 84 40.97 39.60 -38.18
N LEU A 85 40.57 40.76 -38.74
CA LEU A 85 41.46 41.90 -39.07
C LEU A 85 40.69 43.09 -39.69
N ASN A 86 40.64 44.18 -38.91
CA ASN A 86 40.86 45.59 -39.23
C ASN A 86 40.31 46.28 -40.50
N ASP A 87 39.71 47.45 -40.20
CA ASP A 87 39.87 48.77 -40.83
C ASP A 87 39.21 49.05 -42.20
N LEU A 88 38.16 49.90 -42.22
CA LEU A 88 38.27 51.33 -42.63
C LEU A 88 36.90 52.02 -42.73
N ALA A 89 36.81 53.19 -42.07
CA ALA A 89 36.28 54.48 -42.55
C ALA A 89 34.78 54.72 -42.84
N GLY A 90 34.31 55.86 -42.29
CA GLY A 90 33.14 56.65 -42.71
C GLY A 90 32.06 56.73 -41.62
N ASP A 91 32.14 57.63 -40.64
CA ASP A 91 31.75 59.05 -40.72
C ASP A 91 30.31 59.25 -41.20
N TYR A 92 29.40 59.65 -40.31
CA TYR A 92 28.62 60.89 -40.37
C TYR A 92 27.63 60.99 -39.20
N ASP A 93 27.56 62.21 -38.67
CA ASP A 93 26.74 62.76 -37.58
C ASP A 93 25.21 62.62 -37.73
N ASP A 94 24.51 62.60 -36.60
CA ASP A 94 23.50 63.60 -36.13
C ASP A 94 22.66 62.97 -34.99
N ALA A 95 22.80 63.43 -33.74
CA ALA A 95 21.99 64.49 -33.11
C ALA A 95 20.47 64.16 -33.11
N ALA A 96 19.94 63.61 -32.01
CA ALA A 96 19.32 64.33 -30.89
C ALA A 96 17.89 64.81 -31.17
N ASP A 97 16.90 64.25 -30.46
CA ASP A 97 15.84 65.02 -29.76
C ASP A 97 15.01 64.06 -28.87
N SER A 98 15.05 64.23 -27.53
CA SER A 98 13.95 64.68 -26.64
C SER A 98 12.64 63.89 -26.78
N GLY A 99 12.06 63.34 -25.71
CA GLY A 99 11.61 64.02 -24.49
C GLY A 99 10.09 63.87 -24.46
N GLY A 100 9.57 62.84 -23.80
CA GLY A 100 8.74 63.08 -22.61
C GLY A 100 7.28 62.68 -22.87
N PRO A 101 6.58 62.07 -21.89
CA PRO A 101 5.27 61.45 -22.06
C PRO A 101 4.14 62.43 -21.72
N ASP A 102 2.94 62.20 -22.27
CA ASP A 102 1.75 62.44 -21.45
C ASP A 102 0.49 61.69 -21.90
N THR A 103 -0.28 61.41 -20.86
CA THR A 103 -1.55 60.70 -20.73
C THR A 103 -2.75 61.42 -21.37
N LEU A 104 -3.87 60.69 -21.61
CA LEU A 104 -5.26 61.13 -21.38
C LEU A 104 -6.30 60.03 -21.76
N PHE A 105 -6.96 59.49 -20.72
CA PHE A 105 -8.40 59.26 -20.52
C PHE A 105 -9.36 58.74 -21.63
N GLY A 106 -10.17 57.72 -21.26
CA GLY A 106 -11.65 57.83 -21.31
C GLY A 106 -12.50 56.59 -21.67
N GLY A 107 -13.33 56.12 -20.70
CA GLY A 107 -14.55 55.28 -20.83
C GLY A 107 -14.33 53.76 -20.60
N ASP A 108 -14.82 53.06 -19.56
CA ASP A 108 -16.18 52.90 -18.93
C ASP A 108 -17.24 52.44 -19.94
N GLU A 109 -18.06 51.39 -19.81
CA GLU A 109 -18.52 50.42 -18.78
C GLU A 109 -18.50 49.00 -19.46
N SER A 110 -18.73 47.82 -18.89
CA SER A 110 -19.74 47.35 -17.94
C SER A 110 -19.42 45.91 -17.48
N VAL A 111 -19.78 45.62 -16.23
CA VAL A 111 -19.70 44.35 -15.49
C VAL A 111 -20.80 43.38 -15.93
N GLU A 112 -20.48 42.09 -16.08
CA GLU A 112 -21.44 40.97 -15.89
C GLU A 112 -20.71 39.81 -15.16
N GLU A 113 -21.05 39.64 -13.88
CA GLU A 113 -20.87 38.43 -13.08
C GLU A 113 -22.01 37.45 -13.42
N GLU A 114 -21.70 36.20 -13.76
CA GLU A 114 -22.67 35.11 -13.69
C GLU A 114 -22.40 34.23 -12.46
N MET A 115 -23.31 34.34 -11.48
CA MET A 115 -23.55 33.37 -10.43
C MET A 115 -24.29 32.17 -11.01
N PHE A 116 -23.76 30.96 -10.81
CA PHE A 116 -24.50 29.73 -11.04
C PHE A 116 -25.18 29.31 -9.73
N ILE A 117 -26.50 29.50 -9.66
CA ILE A 117 -27.37 28.95 -8.62
C ILE A 117 -27.92 27.63 -9.16
N MET A 118 -27.63 26.52 -8.47
CA MET A 118 -28.27 25.23 -8.75
C MET A 118 -29.37 25.00 -7.71
N GLU A 119 -30.61 25.07 -8.19
CA GLU A 119 -31.83 24.85 -7.43
C GLU A 119 -32.21 23.37 -7.51
N GLU A 120 -32.45 22.78 -6.35
CA GLU A 120 -33.00 21.45 -6.12
C GLU A 120 -34.47 21.38 -6.61
N PRO A 121 -34.93 20.24 -7.18
CA PRO A 121 -36.34 19.91 -7.11
C PRO A 121 -36.59 18.63 -6.32
N GLU A 122 -37.43 18.79 -5.31
CA GLU A 122 -38.07 17.74 -4.53
C GLU A 122 -38.86 16.73 -5.37
N ALA A 123 -38.86 15.50 -4.86
CA ALA A 123 -39.97 14.57 -4.71
C ALA A 123 -41.00 14.44 -5.83
N ASN A 124 -41.03 13.24 -6.44
CA ASN A 124 -42.31 12.63 -6.78
C ASN A 124 -42.29 11.11 -6.58
N ASN A 125 -43.15 10.68 -5.65
CA ASN A 125 -43.61 9.33 -5.44
C ASN A 125 -44.10 8.69 -6.74
N ILE A 126 -43.88 7.39 -6.93
CA ILE A 126 -44.93 6.39 -7.26
C ILE A 126 -44.35 4.97 -7.36
N SER A 127 -45.06 4.07 -6.67
CA SER A 127 -45.17 2.62 -6.85
C SER A 127 -44.20 1.71 -6.09
N GLU A 128 -44.57 1.44 -4.84
CA GLU A 128 -44.49 0.11 -4.25
C GLU A 128 -44.93 -0.95 -5.27
N ARG A 129 -44.03 -1.88 -5.60
CA ARG A 129 -44.38 -3.17 -6.15
C ARG A 129 -43.63 -4.22 -5.33
N THR A 130 -44.33 -4.69 -4.32
CA THR A 130 -43.97 -5.87 -3.53
C THR A 130 -43.99 -7.09 -4.45
N GLU A 131 -42.82 -7.54 -4.89
CA GLU A 131 -42.65 -8.86 -5.47
C GLU A 131 -41.44 -9.55 -4.85
N SER A 132 -41.78 -10.59 -4.08
CA SER A 132 -41.00 -11.79 -3.83
C SER A 132 -39.76 -11.66 -2.96
N SER A 133 -39.96 -11.88 -1.66
CA SER A 133 -38.96 -12.45 -0.74
C SER A 133 -38.44 -13.76 -1.32
N ALA A 134 -37.36 -13.69 -2.09
CA ALA A 134 -36.38 -14.76 -2.08
C ALA A 134 -35.73 -14.71 -0.69
N ASP A 135 -35.61 -15.86 -0.04
CA ASP A 135 -34.76 -16.03 1.14
C ASP A 135 -33.33 -15.66 0.74
N GLU A 136 -32.99 -14.39 0.81
CA GLU A 136 -31.61 -13.94 0.99
C GLU A 136 -31.22 -14.45 2.38
N MET A 137 -30.45 -15.54 2.40
CA MET A 137 -29.63 -15.83 3.56
C MET A 137 -28.89 -14.52 3.91
N PRO A 138 -28.89 -14.08 5.18
CA PRO A 138 -28.20 -12.85 5.51
C PRO A 138 -26.74 -13.02 5.11
N GLU A 139 -26.31 -12.26 4.09
CA GLU A 139 -24.89 -12.09 3.82
C GLU A 139 -24.30 -11.54 5.12
N THR A 140 -23.42 -12.33 5.73
CA THR A 140 -22.78 -11.93 6.97
C THR A 140 -21.86 -10.77 6.61
N GLU A 141 -22.19 -9.56 7.06
CA GLU A 141 -21.37 -8.38 6.81
C GLU A 141 -19.94 -8.66 7.28
N GLN A 142 -18.95 -8.49 6.41
CA GLN A 142 -17.53 -8.69 6.76
C GLN A 142 -16.86 -7.33 6.93
N SER A 143 -15.92 -7.25 7.87
CA SER A 143 -15.07 -6.09 8.10
C SER A 143 -13.61 -6.50 8.01
N ILE A 144 -12.80 -5.64 7.39
CA ILE A 144 -11.35 -5.78 7.39
C ILE A 144 -10.82 -5.37 8.77
N VAL A 145 -10.05 -6.28 9.37
CA VAL A 145 -9.32 -6.05 10.62
C VAL A 145 -7.83 -6.03 10.30
N PRO A 146 -7.12 -4.94 10.63
CA PRO A 146 -5.67 -4.91 10.55
C PRO A 146 -5.08 -5.81 11.64
N ILE A 147 -4.18 -6.71 11.23
CA ILE A 147 -3.50 -7.67 12.09
C ILE A 147 -1.99 -7.43 12.01
N PRO A 148 -1.29 -7.32 13.14
CA PRO A 148 0.16 -7.17 13.15
C PRO A 148 0.84 -8.48 12.80
N TYR A 149 1.88 -8.39 11.98
CA TYR A 149 2.61 -9.56 11.51
C TYR A 149 4.09 -9.28 11.32
N VAL A 150 4.95 -10.00 12.06
CA VAL A 150 6.40 -9.96 11.85
C VAL A 150 6.84 -11.03 10.85
N LEU A 151 7.73 -10.65 9.93
CA LEU A 151 8.40 -11.56 9.02
C LEU A 151 9.92 -11.38 9.09
N ASP A 152 10.66 -12.49 9.11
CA ASP A 152 12.12 -12.47 9.01
C ASP A 152 12.53 -12.29 7.55
N VAL A 153 12.94 -11.07 7.20
CA VAL A 153 13.29 -10.70 5.83
C VAL A 153 14.78 -10.92 5.57
N ALA A 154 15.09 -11.59 4.47
CA ALA A 154 16.47 -11.83 4.03
C ALA A 154 17.02 -10.61 3.29
N ILE A 155 17.82 -9.80 3.98
CA ILE A 155 18.49 -8.63 3.40
C ILE A 155 19.84 -9.07 2.82
N PRO A 156 20.07 -8.96 1.50
CA PRO A 156 21.31 -9.34 0.88
C PRO A 156 22.39 -8.31 1.26
N THR A 157 23.49 -8.82 1.80
CA THR A 157 24.70 -8.06 2.08
C THR A 157 25.84 -8.57 1.22
N GLY A 158 26.93 -7.80 1.11
CA GLY A 158 28.12 -8.24 0.38
C GLY A 158 28.73 -9.57 0.87
N ASN A 159 28.34 -10.06 2.04
CA ASN A 159 28.84 -11.30 2.66
C ASN A 159 27.78 -12.42 2.79
N GLY A 160 26.61 -12.28 2.16
CA GLY A 160 25.47 -13.21 2.30
C GLY A 160 24.23 -12.49 2.84
N ASN A 161 23.23 -13.24 3.29
CA ASN A 161 21.99 -12.63 3.79
C ASN A 161 22.06 -12.39 5.30
N VAL A 162 21.58 -11.22 5.73
CA VAL A 162 21.24 -10.93 7.12
C VAL A 162 19.72 -11.00 7.22
N TYR A 163 19.21 -11.74 8.19
CA TYR A 163 17.78 -11.82 8.44
C TYR A 163 17.40 -10.76 9.47
N GLN A 164 16.45 -9.89 9.12
CA GLN A 164 15.95 -8.84 9.99
C GLN A 164 14.43 -8.98 10.16
N PRO A 165 13.92 -8.88 11.39
CA PRO A 165 12.47 -8.90 11.63
C PRO A 165 11.86 -7.57 11.18
N ILE A 166 10.99 -7.63 10.18
CA ILE A 166 10.23 -6.49 9.67
C ILE A 166 8.77 -6.65 10.06
N GLY A 167 8.18 -5.56 10.58
CA GLY A 167 6.76 -5.50 10.90
C GLY A 167 5.93 -5.18 9.66
N PHE A 168 4.81 -5.87 9.51
CA PHE A 168 3.78 -5.65 8.50
C PHE A 168 2.41 -5.58 9.18
N VAL A 169 1.45 -4.96 8.50
CA VAL A 169 0.02 -5.08 8.80
C VAL A 169 -0.63 -5.91 7.69
N ILE A 170 -1.42 -6.90 8.09
CA ILE A 170 -2.18 -7.78 7.21
C ILE A 170 -3.67 -7.50 7.42
N GLY A 171 -4.43 -7.36 6.35
CA GLY A 171 -5.89 -7.28 6.41
C GLY A 171 -6.52 -8.65 6.51
N GLU A 172 -7.21 -8.92 7.61
CA GLU A 172 -8.01 -10.13 7.81
C GLU A 172 -9.50 -9.79 7.64
N MET A 173 -10.21 -10.59 6.83
CA MET A 173 -11.65 -10.46 6.66
C MET A 173 -12.36 -11.19 7.81
N VAL A 174 -13.03 -10.44 8.68
CA VAL A 174 -13.69 -10.97 9.87
C VAL A 174 -15.19 -10.68 9.79
N ALA A 175 -16.02 -11.65 10.16
CA ALA A 175 -17.46 -11.43 10.22
C ALA A 175 -17.79 -10.37 11.29
N THR A 176 -18.63 -9.40 10.96
CA THR A 176 -18.87 -8.21 11.80
C THR A 176 -19.52 -8.58 13.15
N ASP A 177 -20.28 -9.68 13.18
CA ASP A 177 -20.84 -10.24 14.41
C ASP A 177 -19.76 -10.79 15.37
N GLU A 178 -18.60 -11.21 14.86
CA GLU A 178 -17.44 -11.60 15.68
C GLU A 178 -16.71 -10.39 16.29
N LEU A 179 -16.79 -9.21 15.64
CA LEU A 179 -16.12 -7.97 16.08
C LEU A 179 -16.90 -7.17 17.14
N GLY A 180 -18.17 -7.48 17.36
CA GLY A 180 -19.01 -6.70 18.28
C GLY A 180 -19.30 -5.30 17.75
N ALA A 181 -19.00 -4.24 18.53
CA ALA A 181 -19.39 -2.85 18.22
C ALA A 181 -18.67 -2.25 16.98
N GLY A 182 -17.71 -2.96 16.38
CA GLY A 182 -17.10 -2.60 15.10
C GLY A 182 -16.22 -1.34 15.10
N ASP A 183 -15.97 -0.75 16.28
CA ASP A 183 -15.10 0.41 16.43
C ASP A 183 -13.61 0.05 16.39
N LEU A 184 -12.74 1.06 16.32
CA LEU A 184 -11.29 0.88 16.22
C LEU A 184 -10.72 0.11 17.41
N LEU A 185 -11.23 0.34 18.62
CA LEU A 185 -10.76 -0.36 19.82
C LEU A 185 -11.09 -1.86 19.73
N ALA A 186 -12.30 -2.22 19.30
CA ALA A 186 -12.68 -3.62 19.09
C ALA A 186 -11.79 -4.32 18.05
N LYS A 187 -11.38 -3.62 16.99
CA LYS A 187 -10.43 -4.14 16.00
C LYS A 187 -9.04 -4.38 16.60
N ILE A 188 -8.54 -3.46 17.44
CA ILE A 188 -7.26 -3.62 18.14
C ILE A 188 -7.32 -4.79 19.13
N GLU A 189 -8.41 -4.89 19.90
CA GLU A 189 -8.63 -6.00 20.83
C GLU A 189 -8.70 -7.35 20.10
N TYR A 190 -9.38 -7.41 18.95
CA TYR A 190 -9.38 -8.60 18.10
C TYR A 190 -7.97 -8.94 17.63
N ALA A 191 -7.23 -7.98 17.09
CA ALA A 191 -5.91 -8.19 16.53
C ALA A 191 -4.90 -8.73 17.56
N LEU A 192 -5.02 -8.35 18.84
CA LEU A 192 -4.17 -8.91 19.90
C LEU A 192 -4.43 -10.40 20.16
N HIS A 193 -5.68 -10.85 20.01
CA HIS A 193 -6.09 -12.22 20.30
C HIS A 193 -6.17 -13.09 19.05
N SER A 194 -6.03 -12.50 17.86
CA SER A 194 -6.06 -13.26 16.60
C SER A 194 -4.93 -14.29 16.57
N PRO A 195 -5.21 -15.56 16.23
CA PRO A 195 -4.17 -16.57 16.04
C PRO A 195 -3.29 -16.29 14.81
N HIS A 196 -3.71 -15.38 13.93
CA HIS A 196 -2.94 -14.94 12.77
C HIS A 196 -2.00 -13.77 13.11
N ALA A 197 -2.18 -13.14 14.28
CA ALA A 197 -1.30 -12.08 14.75
C ALA A 197 0.07 -12.64 15.12
N ASN A 198 1.11 -11.99 14.63
CA ASN A 198 2.49 -12.24 15.00
C ASN A 198 3.13 -10.94 15.47
N TRP A 199 3.18 -10.76 16.79
CA TRP A 199 3.79 -9.60 17.42
C TRP A 199 5.31 -9.71 17.58
N GLY A 200 5.95 -10.71 16.98
CA GLY A 200 7.39 -10.94 17.09
C GLY A 200 7.84 -11.54 18.43
N ILE A 201 6.94 -11.64 19.41
CA ILE A 201 7.14 -12.31 20.69
C ILE A 201 5.92 -13.15 21.05
N GLU A 202 6.14 -14.22 21.82
CA GLU A 202 5.09 -15.15 22.23
C GLU A 202 4.17 -14.52 23.30
N SER A 203 2.86 -14.84 23.23
CA SER A 203 1.88 -14.50 24.26
C SER A 203 1.80 -13.01 24.62
N VAL A 204 1.84 -12.09 23.64
CA VAL A 204 1.68 -10.64 23.91
C VAL A 204 0.34 -10.33 24.57
N SER A 205 -0.75 -10.90 24.06
CA SER A 205 -2.09 -10.69 24.60
C SER A 205 -2.24 -11.13 26.05
N GLU A 206 -1.51 -12.17 26.47
CA GLU A 206 -1.51 -12.65 27.86
C GLU A 206 -0.75 -11.69 28.80
N GLN A 207 0.07 -10.79 28.26
CA GLN A 207 0.87 -9.81 29.01
C GLN A 207 0.19 -8.45 29.13
N ILE A 208 -0.76 -8.14 28.25
CA ILE A 208 -1.52 -6.88 28.25
C ILE A 208 -2.77 -7.04 29.13
N GLN A 209 -2.88 -6.15 30.10
CA GLN A 209 -4.02 -6.05 31.00
C GLN A 209 -5.17 -5.27 30.36
N SER A 210 -4.88 -4.15 29.72
CA SER A 210 -5.90 -3.32 29.06
C SER A 210 -5.31 -2.42 28.00
N ILE A 211 -6.18 -1.94 27.11
CA ILE A 211 -5.86 -0.97 26.07
C ILE A 211 -6.87 0.15 26.18
N SER A 212 -6.42 1.37 25.92
CA SER A 212 -7.31 2.50 25.77
C SER A 212 -6.78 3.48 24.73
N MET A 213 -7.67 4.28 24.16
CA MET A 213 -7.32 5.35 23.24
C MET A 213 -7.44 6.69 23.97
N ILE A 214 -6.44 7.55 23.81
CA ILE A 214 -6.41 8.91 24.32
C ILE A 214 -6.61 9.84 23.12
N GLU A 215 -7.88 10.10 22.79
CA GLU A 215 -8.28 10.76 21.54
C GLU A 215 -7.66 12.17 21.35
N GLU A 216 -7.48 12.92 22.43
CA GLU A 216 -6.93 14.29 22.37
C GLU A 216 -5.48 14.34 21.87
N GLU A 217 -4.73 13.24 22.04
CA GLU A 217 -3.30 13.16 21.72
C GLU A 217 -3.01 12.18 20.58
N ASN A 218 -4.05 11.57 20.00
CA ASN A 218 -3.89 10.51 18.99
C ASN A 218 -2.94 9.39 19.48
N THR A 219 -3.12 9.02 20.75
CA THR A 219 -2.25 8.09 21.48
C THR A 219 -3.02 6.83 21.84
N VAL A 220 -2.36 5.68 21.73
CA VAL A 220 -2.84 4.42 22.30
C VAL A 220 -2.08 4.11 23.58
N ALA A 221 -2.78 3.73 24.64
CA ALA A 221 -2.17 3.33 25.91
C ALA A 221 -2.29 1.82 26.09
N LEU A 222 -1.15 1.17 26.33
CA LEU A 222 -1.02 -0.25 26.61
C LEU A 222 -0.63 -0.45 28.08
N ASP A 223 -1.52 -1.06 28.86
CA ASP A 223 -1.26 -1.41 30.25
C ASP A 223 -0.89 -2.88 30.37
N PHE A 224 0.24 -3.17 30.99
CA PHE A 224 0.78 -4.52 31.16
C PHE A 224 0.59 -5.02 32.60
N TYR A 225 0.46 -6.33 32.76
CA TYR A 225 0.49 -6.96 34.09
C TYR A 225 1.86 -6.79 34.75
N GLU A 226 1.90 -6.71 36.08
CA GLU A 226 3.16 -6.62 36.85
C GLU A 226 4.16 -7.77 36.58
N ASP A 227 3.68 -8.96 36.24
CA ASP A 227 4.49 -10.14 35.94
C ASP A 227 4.77 -10.34 34.43
N ASN A 228 4.56 -9.29 33.62
CA ASN A 228 4.94 -9.30 32.21
C ASN A 228 6.43 -9.62 32.02
N ARG A 229 6.76 -10.08 30.81
CA ARG A 229 8.13 -10.54 30.48
C ARG A 229 8.91 -9.52 29.67
N MET A 230 8.42 -8.29 29.50
CA MET A 230 8.99 -7.27 28.62
C MET A 230 10.44 -6.92 29.00
N ALA A 231 10.76 -6.89 30.29
CA ALA A 231 12.12 -6.65 30.77
C ALA A 231 13.11 -7.79 30.46
N SER A 232 12.59 -8.97 30.13
CA SER A 232 13.38 -10.18 29.90
C SER A 232 13.59 -10.52 28.42
N LEU A 233 13.04 -9.72 27.52
CA LEU A 233 13.18 -9.92 26.08
C LEU A 233 14.66 -9.84 25.67
N SER A 234 15.04 -10.73 24.76
CA SER A 234 16.31 -10.62 24.05
C SER A 234 16.32 -9.37 23.16
N SER A 235 17.50 -8.96 22.68
CA SER A 235 17.61 -7.82 21.76
C SER A 235 16.79 -8.02 20.49
N MET A 236 16.76 -9.23 19.94
CA MET A 236 15.99 -9.55 18.74
C MET A 236 14.47 -9.46 19.00
N GLU A 237 14.00 -10.06 20.10
CA GLU A 237 12.58 -9.99 20.50
C GLU A 237 12.13 -8.55 20.78
N SER A 238 12.99 -7.75 21.41
CA SER A 238 12.72 -6.34 21.69
C SER A 238 12.59 -5.54 20.39
N GLU A 239 13.49 -5.77 19.42
CA GLU A 239 13.45 -5.13 18.11
C GLU A 239 12.19 -5.55 17.32
N SER A 240 11.90 -6.85 17.23
CA SER A 240 10.70 -7.36 16.55
C SER A 240 9.41 -6.76 17.12
N PHE A 241 9.28 -6.74 18.45
CA PHE A 241 8.10 -6.19 19.11
C PHE A 241 7.97 -4.68 18.88
N ARG A 242 9.07 -3.93 19.01
CA ARG A 242 9.09 -2.49 18.74
C ARG A 242 8.70 -2.20 17.29
N ASN A 243 9.27 -2.92 16.33
CA ASN A 243 9.00 -2.72 14.91
C ASN A 243 7.53 -2.95 14.58
N VAL A 244 6.94 -4.06 15.04
CA VAL A 244 5.55 -4.36 14.71
C VAL A 244 4.55 -3.50 15.47
N VAL A 245 4.82 -3.13 16.73
CA VAL A 245 3.99 -2.15 17.47
C VAL A 245 4.02 -0.81 16.76
N THR A 246 5.22 -0.36 16.35
CA THR A 246 5.36 0.92 15.65
C THR A 246 4.60 0.90 14.33
N GLU A 247 4.81 -0.13 13.51
CA GLU A 247 4.13 -0.27 12.23
C GLU A 247 2.61 -0.35 12.40
N TYR A 248 2.14 -1.23 13.28
CA TYR A 248 0.72 -1.50 13.49
C TYR A 248 -0.04 -0.24 13.90
N PHE A 249 0.42 0.45 14.95
CA PHE A 249 -0.29 1.63 15.42
C PHE A 249 -0.11 2.85 14.51
N SER A 250 1.00 2.94 13.77
CA SER A 250 1.16 3.99 12.75
C SER A 250 0.14 3.83 11.61
N VAL A 251 -0.09 2.60 11.15
CA VAL A 251 -1.11 2.29 10.11
C VAL A 251 -2.53 2.58 10.59
N LEU A 252 -2.80 2.43 11.89
CA LEU A 252 -4.07 2.84 12.48
C LEU A 252 -4.21 4.36 12.66
N GLY A 253 -3.17 5.11 12.34
CA GLY A 253 -3.14 6.56 12.38
C GLY A 253 -2.77 7.15 13.73
N PHE A 254 -2.25 6.39 14.69
CA PHE A 254 -1.78 6.94 15.97
C PHE A 254 -0.38 7.57 15.83
N ASP A 255 -0.11 8.57 16.68
CA ASP A 255 1.20 9.26 16.74
C ASP A 255 2.09 8.72 17.88
N TYR A 256 1.49 8.18 18.94
CA TYR A 256 2.23 7.68 20.11
C TYR A 256 1.65 6.39 20.67
N VAL A 257 2.52 5.60 21.30
CA VAL A 257 2.13 4.49 22.19
C VAL A 257 2.64 4.78 23.58
N GLN A 258 1.73 4.87 24.55
CA GLN A 258 2.07 5.04 25.96
C GLN A 258 2.04 3.69 26.68
N PHE A 259 2.99 3.49 27.60
CA PHE A 259 3.12 2.24 28.35
C PHE A 259 2.87 2.43 29.83
N THR A 260 2.11 1.52 30.42
CA THR A 260 1.92 1.44 31.88
C THR A 260 2.04 0.01 32.39
N VAL A 261 2.34 -0.17 33.68
CA VAL A 261 2.31 -1.46 34.37
C VAL A 261 1.42 -1.35 35.60
N ASN A 262 0.31 -2.11 35.62
CA ASN A 262 -0.76 -1.99 36.61
C ASN A 262 -1.18 -0.52 36.83
N GLY A 263 -1.31 0.25 35.74
CA GLY A 263 -1.64 1.67 35.74
C GLY A 263 -0.53 2.63 36.19
N ASN A 264 0.68 2.15 36.47
CA ASN A 264 1.83 3.01 36.77
C ASN A 264 2.63 3.31 35.50
N GLN A 265 3.01 4.57 35.30
CA GLN A 265 3.67 5.02 34.08
C GLN A 265 5.02 4.35 33.81
N GLY A 266 5.18 3.86 32.58
CA GLY A 266 6.36 3.21 32.05
C GLY A 266 6.51 1.74 32.45
N PHE A 267 7.27 1.03 31.63
CA PHE A 267 7.57 -0.38 31.76
C PHE A 267 9.05 -0.63 31.48
N ASP A 268 9.62 -1.69 32.07
CA ASP A 268 10.98 -2.10 31.76
C ASP A 268 10.97 -2.96 30.49
N PHE A 269 11.78 -2.59 29.49
CA PHE A 269 11.79 -3.17 28.14
C PHE A 269 13.19 -3.60 27.73
N GLY A 270 13.37 -4.92 27.59
CA GLY A 270 14.60 -5.55 27.10
C GLY A 270 15.88 -4.96 27.71
N GLN A 271 16.83 -4.62 26.84
CA GLN A 271 18.10 -3.99 27.22
C GLN A 271 18.04 -2.45 27.27
N GLU A 272 16.94 -1.85 26.80
CA GLU A 272 16.76 -0.39 26.73
C GLU A 272 16.42 0.18 28.11
N GLY A 273 15.79 -0.63 28.96
CA GLY A 273 15.46 -0.27 30.33
C GLY A 273 14.05 0.32 30.40
N ARG A 274 13.86 1.34 31.24
CA ARG A 274 12.52 1.88 31.49
C ARG A 274 12.09 2.81 30.36
N GLU A 275 11.05 2.41 29.65
CA GLU A 275 10.40 3.18 28.58
C GLU A 275 9.03 3.68 29.07
N VAL A 276 8.60 4.84 28.57
CA VAL A 276 7.34 5.46 28.97
C VAL A 276 6.40 5.62 27.78
N GLU A 277 6.95 5.97 26.63
CA GLU A 277 6.22 6.31 25.43
C GLU A 277 7.13 6.08 24.22
N TRP A 278 6.54 5.61 23.12
CA TRP A 278 7.20 5.55 21.83
C TRP A 278 6.51 6.52 20.86
N SER A 279 7.32 7.33 20.19
CA SER A 279 6.87 8.07 19.00
C SER A 279 6.71 7.10 17.85
N LEU A 280 5.59 7.20 17.16
CA LEU A 280 5.29 6.41 15.97
C LEU A 280 5.79 7.11 14.70
N LEU A 281 5.91 6.33 13.63
CA LEU A 281 6.26 6.82 12.30
C LEU A 281 4.95 7.08 11.54
N SER A 282 4.23 8.13 11.94
CA SER A 282 2.97 8.50 11.29
C SER A 282 3.20 8.96 9.85
N ASP A 283 4.31 9.68 9.60
CA ASP A 283 4.72 10.06 8.25
C ASP A 283 5.35 8.89 7.48
N ASN A 284 4.61 8.37 6.49
CA ASN A 284 5.17 7.50 5.45
C ASN A 284 5.11 8.17 4.08
N ARG A 285 6.12 7.88 3.25
CA ARG A 285 6.29 8.49 1.93
C ARG A 285 6.36 7.40 0.87
N GLY A 286 5.30 6.61 0.82
CA GLY A 286 5.06 5.64 -0.25
C GLY A 286 5.06 4.19 0.22
N TYR A 287 4.62 3.32 -0.67
CA TYR A 287 4.62 1.88 -0.49
C TYR A 287 5.43 1.18 -1.58
N TYR A 288 6.14 0.15 -1.17
CA TYR A 288 6.98 -0.71 -1.99
C TYR A 288 6.49 -2.16 -1.86
N VAL A 289 7.07 -3.08 -2.62
CA VAL A 289 6.65 -4.48 -2.60
C VAL A 289 7.77 -5.35 -2.10
N TYR A 290 7.53 -6.08 -1.03
CA TYR A 290 8.37 -7.18 -0.62
C TYR A 290 7.77 -8.49 -1.13
N ALA A 291 8.57 -9.32 -1.81
CA ALA A 291 8.18 -10.66 -2.22
C ALA A 291 8.98 -11.69 -1.40
N ASP A 292 8.28 -12.60 -0.73
CA ASP A 292 8.94 -13.65 0.04
C ASP A 292 9.49 -14.78 -0.85
N GLU A 293 10.18 -15.76 -0.25
CA GLU A 293 10.73 -16.91 -0.99
C GLU A 293 9.66 -17.78 -1.67
N GLY A 294 8.41 -17.70 -1.21
CA GLY A 294 7.24 -18.38 -1.79
C GLY A 294 6.62 -17.63 -2.98
N GLY A 295 7.00 -16.36 -3.17
CA GLY A 295 6.42 -15.46 -4.16
C GLY A 295 5.19 -14.71 -3.67
N GLU A 296 4.85 -14.80 -2.37
CA GLU A 296 3.80 -13.99 -1.77
C GLU A 296 4.29 -12.55 -1.64
N ARG A 297 3.42 -11.60 -1.99
CA ARG A 297 3.75 -10.17 -2.02
C ARG A 297 3.12 -9.45 -0.83
N TYR A 298 3.90 -8.54 -0.27
CA TYR A 298 3.49 -7.67 0.82
C TYR A 298 3.84 -6.22 0.46
N LEU A 299 2.88 -5.32 0.59
CA LEU A 299 3.11 -3.89 0.64
C LEU A 299 3.91 -3.56 1.90
N LEU A 300 5.00 -2.85 1.66
CA LEU A 300 5.99 -2.40 2.63
C LEU A 300 5.97 -0.88 2.65
N ARG A 301 5.77 -0.25 3.82
CA ARG A 301 5.88 1.20 3.98
C ARG A 301 7.31 1.63 3.67
N GLY A 302 7.48 2.73 2.93
CA GLY A 302 8.78 3.33 2.63
C GLY A 302 9.60 3.61 3.88
N ALA A 303 8.95 4.00 4.98
CA ALA A 303 9.60 4.16 6.28
C ALA A 303 10.33 2.87 6.77
N ASN A 304 9.73 1.70 6.57
CA ASN A 304 10.32 0.40 6.93
C ASN A 304 11.36 -0.07 5.92
N ALA A 305 11.27 0.41 4.68
CA ALA A 305 12.30 0.21 3.66
C ALA A 305 13.51 1.15 3.84
N GLU A 306 13.49 2.04 4.85
CA GLU A 306 14.47 3.11 5.07
C GLU A 306 14.59 4.08 3.88
N GLU A 307 13.52 4.22 3.09
CA GLU A 307 13.48 5.15 1.98
C GLU A 307 13.42 6.60 2.49
N PRO A 308 14.06 7.56 1.81
CA PRO A 308 14.04 8.96 2.22
C PRO A 308 12.59 9.47 2.31
N ILE A 309 12.23 10.06 3.45
CA ILE A 309 10.93 10.71 3.65
C ILE A 309 11.04 12.25 3.68
N TYR A 310 12.27 12.78 3.65
CA TYR A 310 12.58 14.20 3.61
C TYR A 310 13.43 14.56 2.39
N GLU A 311 13.16 15.73 1.81
CA GLU A 311 13.96 16.38 0.78
C GLU A 311 14.15 17.85 1.18
N ASP A 312 15.40 18.34 1.17
CA ASP A 312 15.76 19.70 1.59
C ASP A 312 15.25 20.13 2.98
N GLY A 313 15.04 19.16 3.88
CA GLY A 313 14.57 19.39 5.26
C GLY A 313 13.06 19.49 5.40
N GLU A 314 12.30 19.31 4.33
CA GLU A 314 10.85 19.22 4.31
C GLU A 314 10.41 17.80 3.94
N LEU A 315 9.19 17.43 4.33
CA LEU A 315 8.62 16.14 3.95
C LEU A 315 8.43 16.09 2.42
N ILE A 316 8.76 14.95 1.82
CA ILE A 316 8.64 14.76 0.37
C ILE A 316 7.19 14.95 -0.07
N SER A 317 6.99 15.69 -1.17
CA SER A 317 5.66 15.94 -1.74
C SER A 317 5.04 14.66 -2.33
N LEU A 318 3.70 14.62 -2.45
CA LEU A 318 3.01 13.47 -3.05
C LEU A 318 3.57 13.11 -4.42
N ARG A 319 3.74 14.08 -5.32
CA ARG A 319 4.30 13.85 -6.66
C ARG A 319 5.70 13.24 -6.60
N ALA A 320 6.58 13.80 -5.76
CA ALA A 320 7.94 13.29 -5.62
C ALA A 320 7.96 11.89 -4.99
N THR A 321 7.08 11.61 -4.02
CA THR A 321 6.89 10.26 -3.48
C THR A 321 6.51 9.25 -4.55
N LEU A 322 5.51 9.57 -5.40
CA LEU A 322 5.11 8.69 -6.49
C LEU A 322 6.23 8.44 -7.51
N GLU A 323 7.08 9.44 -7.78
CA GLU A 323 8.25 9.24 -8.64
C GLU A 323 9.34 8.40 -7.97
N ASN A 324 9.57 8.57 -6.67
CA ASN A 324 10.54 7.76 -5.92
C ASN A 324 10.12 6.29 -5.88
N MET A 325 8.83 5.99 -5.72
CA MET A 325 8.28 4.63 -5.69
C MET A 325 8.46 3.83 -6.99
N LYS A 326 8.92 4.47 -8.08
CA LYS A 326 9.24 3.81 -9.36
C LYS A 326 10.61 3.18 -9.41
N ASN A 327 11.50 3.55 -8.49
CA ASN A 327 12.88 3.12 -8.51
C ASN A 327 13.32 2.70 -7.10
N VAL A 328 14.15 1.67 -7.04
CA VAL A 328 14.81 1.25 -5.80
C VAL A 328 16.30 1.08 -6.09
N ALA A 329 17.13 1.00 -5.05
CA ALA A 329 18.55 0.71 -5.25
C ALA A 329 18.74 -0.65 -5.95
N ASP A 330 19.78 -0.79 -6.80
CA ASP A 330 20.08 -2.02 -7.55
C ASP A 330 20.21 -3.28 -6.66
N ASN A 331 20.49 -3.10 -5.37
CA ASN A 331 20.65 -4.15 -4.36
C ASN A 331 19.56 -4.11 -3.27
N ALA A 332 18.45 -3.43 -3.51
CA ALA A 332 17.30 -3.42 -2.62
C ALA A 332 16.76 -4.85 -2.44
N TRP A 333 16.26 -5.12 -1.24
CA TRP A 333 15.62 -6.40 -0.87
C TRP A 333 14.10 -6.39 -1.11
N TYR A 334 13.60 -5.30 -1.68
CA TYR A 334 12.22 -5.03 -2.05
C TYR A 334 12.20 -4.46 -3.47
N GLU A 335 11.01 -4.40 -4.05
CA GLU A 335 10.73 -3.99 -5.41
C GLU A 335 9.99 -2.64 -5.43
N PRO A 336 10.08 -1.86 -6.54
CA PRO A 336 9.27 -0.66 -6.72
C PRO A 336 7.77 -0.95 -6.57
N GLY A 337 7.06 -0.06 -5.88
CA GLY A 337 5.60 -0.13 -5.77
C GLY A 337 4.89 0.29 -7.06
N ILE A 338 5.55 1.11 -7.88
CA ILE A 338 5.00 1.64 -9.13
C ILE A 338 5.89 1.17 -10.29
N PRO A 339 5.34 0.57 -11.36
CA PRO A 339 6.14 0.18 -12.50
C PRO A 339 6.82 1.38 -13.19
N GLU A 340 8.07 1.22 -13.64
CA GLU A 340 8.80 2.26 -14.41
C GLU A 340 8.06 2.69 -15.69
N THR A 341 7.17 1.83 -16.20
CA THR A 341 6.32 2.10 -17.36
C THR A 341 5.14 3.02 -17.07
N VAL A 342 4.98 3.51 -15.83
CA VAL A 342 3.99 4.52 -15.46
C VAL A 342 4.62 5.91 -15.50
N PHE A 343 4.03 6.81 -16.27
CA PHE A 343 4.49 8.19 -16.39
C PHE A 343 3.37 9.13 -15.98
N PHE A 344 3.64 9.97 -14.97
CA PHE A 344 2.69 10.96 -14.47
C PHE A 344 2.80 12.25 -15.29
N ASP A 345 1.71 12.65 -15.93
CA ASP A 345 1.57 13.99 -16.51
C ASP A 345 1.40 15.00 -15.36
N ASP A 346 0.34 14.80 -14.57
CA ASP A 346 0.00 15.65 -13.43
C ASP A 346 -0.42 14.86 -12.18
N VAL A 347 -0.16 15.46 -11.02
CA VAL A 347 -0.54 14.96 -9.70
C VAL A 347 -1.08 16.15 -8.91
N GLU A 348 -2.39 16.33 -8.95
CA GLU A 348 -3.07 17.44 -8.31
C GLU A 348 -3.67 16.98 -6.98
N ARG A 349 -3.42 17.73 -5.91
CA ARG A 349 -4.09 17.56 -4.61
C ARG A 349 -5.06 18.71 -4.39
N ILE A 350 -6.32 18.36 -4.14
CA ILE A 350 -7.41 19.26 -3.82
C ILE A 350 -7.97 18.84 -2.46
N ASP A 351 -7.46 19.46 -1.39
CA ASP A 351 -7.84 19.15 0.00
C ASP A 351 -7.58 17.68 0.38
N ASN A 352 -8.65 16.90 0.58
CA ASN A 352 -8.65 15.46 0.86
C ASN A 352 -8.90 14.59 -0.40
N TYR A 353 -8.78 15.15 -1.59
CA TYR A 353 -8.94 14.47 -2.87
C TYR A 353 -7.70 14.65 -3.75
N ALA A 354 -7.37 13.65 -4.56
CA ALA A 354 -6.27 13.74 -5.52
C ALA A 354 -6.66 13.27 -6.93
N ILE A 355 -6.09 13.93 -7.94
CA ILE A 355 -6.23 13.57 -9.35
C ILE A 355 -4.85 13.17 -9.86
N ILE A 356 -4.73 11.93 -10.33
CA ILE A 356 -3.50 11.34 -10.86
C ILE A 356 -3.67 11.17 -12.37
N THR A 357 -3.00 12.00 -13.15
CA THR A 357 -3.08 11.96 -14.62
C THR A 357 -1.87 11.24 -15.17
N LEU A 358 -2.08 10.15 -15.90
CA LEU A 358 -1.04 9.40 -16.61
C LEU A 358 -0.89 9.90 -18.05
N THR A 359 0.34 9.83 -18.56
CA THR A 359 0.60 10.09 -20.00
C THR A 359 0.19 8.89 -20.87
N ASP A 360 -0.05 9.15 -22.16
CA ASP A 360 -0.33 8.13 -23.19
C ASP A 360 0.81 7.13 -23.40
N ASP A 361 2.04 7.48 -23.03
CA ASP A 361 3.21 6.60 -23.11
C ASP A 361 3.25 5.57 -21.95
N SER A 362 2.35 5.69 -20.98
CA SER A 362 2.26 4.73 -19.88
C SER A 362 1.82 3.36 -20.38
N ALA A 363 2.28 2.30 -19.73
CA ALA A 363 1.88 0.93 -20.05
C ALA A 363 1.70 0.10 -18.77
N LEU A 364 0.52 -0.49 -18.61
CA LEU A 364 0.17 -1.36 -17.49
C LEU A 364 -0.59 -2.59 -17.99
N THR A 365 -0.23 -3.78 -17.51
CA THR A 365 -1.12 -4.94 -17.58
C THR A 365 -2.22 -4.83 -16.53
N LEU A 366 -3.27 -5.66 -16.63
CA LEU A 366 -4.33 -5.69 -15.62
C LEU A 366 -3.80 -6.02 -14.21
N GLU A 367 -2.88 -7.00 -14.10
CA GLU A 367 -2.24 -7.36 -12.82
C GLU A 367 -1.39 -6.20 -12.26
N GLN A 368 -0.64 -5.51 -13.12
CA GLN A 368 0.14 -4.34 -12.70
C GLN A 368 -0.77 -3.18 -12.28
N PHE A 369 -1.92 -3.03 -12.92
CA PHE A 369 -2.90 -2.00 -12.56
C PHE A 369 -3.52 -2.27 -11.18
N ASP A 370 -3.85 -3.52 -10.84
CA ASP A 370 -4.37 -3.88 -9.52
C ASP A 370 -3.39 -3.51 -8.40
N LEU A 371 -2.13 -3.91 -8.55
CA LEU A 371 -1.08 -3.57 -7.60
C LEU A 371 -0.84 -2.06 -7.53
N PHE A 372 -0.81 -1.38 -8.69
CA PHE A 372 -0.65 0.06 -8.76
C PHE A 372 -1.78 0.81 -8.05
N GLU A 373 -3.04 0.38 -8.25
CA GLU A 373 -4.22 0.94 -7.58
C GLU A 373 -4.11 0.77 -6.06
N GLU A 374 -3.71 -0.40 -5.58
CA GLU A 374 -3.54 -0.69 -4.15
C GLU A 374 -2.43 0.17 -3.53
N VAL A 375 -1.26 0.21 -4.18
CA VAL A 375 -0.10 1.04 -3.78
C VAL A 375 -0.47 2.52 -3.71
N LEU A 376 -1.21 3.03 -4.71
CA LEU A 376 -1.73 4.39 -4.68
C LEU A 376 -2.70 4.58 -3.53
N ALA A 377 -3.69 3.70 -3.35
CA ALA A 377 -4.71 3.86 -2.33
C ALA A 377 -4.12 3.98 -0.92
N HIS A 378 -3.07 3.23 -0.61
CA HIS A 378 -2.36 3.33 0.67
C HIS A 378 -1.46 4.56 0.74
N THR A 379 -0.74 4.88 -0.33
CA THR A 379 0.09 6.09 -0.37
C THR A 379 -0.76 7.34 -0.16
N MET A 380 -1.92 7.45 -0.83
CA MET A 380 -2.83 8.57 -0.66
C MET A 380 -3.33 8.70 0.78
N HIS A 381 -3.62 7.57 1.44
CA HIS A 381 -4.03 7.56 2.84
C HIS A 381 -2.98 8.22 3.77
N ASP A 382 -1.70 7.90 3.60
CA ASP A 382 -0.60 8.52 4.37
C ASP A 382 -0.42 10.03 4.10
N PHE A 383 -0.98 10.55 3.01
CA PHE A 383 -1.02 11.99 2.72
C PHE A 383 -2.31 12.68 3.22
N SER A 384 -3.13 11.96 4.00
CA SER A 384 -4.46 12.39 4.48
C SER A 384 -5.40 12.74 3.33
N ILE A 385 -5.39 11.89 2.30
CA ILE A 385 -6.31 11.95 1.16
C ILE A 385 -7.33 10.81 1.35
N ASP A 386 -8.61 11.11 1.19
CA ASP A 386 -9.70 10.16 1.40
C ASP A 386 -10.10 9.47 0.08
N TYR A 387 -9.93 10.19 -1.03
CA TYR A 387 -10.33 9.71 -2.35
C TYR A 387 -9.35 10.15 -3.42
N PHE A 388 -9.24 9.38 -4.48
CA PHE A 388 -8.46 9.77 -5.63
C PHE A 388 -9.07 9.25 -6.92
N THR A 389 -8.64 9.83 -8.04
CA THR A 389 -9.00 9.38 -9.38
C THR A 389 -7.75 9.23 -10.21
N ILE A 390 -7.75 8.22 -11.08
CA ILE A 390 -6.69 8.02 -12.08
C ILE A 390 -7.27 8.27 -13.47
N GLU A 391 -6.62 9.13 -14.25
CA GLU A 391 -7.06 9.57 -15.58
C GLU A 391 -5.93 9.49 -16.61
N GLY A 392 -6.28 9.54 -17.89
CA GLY A 392 -5.33 9.51 -19.01
C GLY A 392 -4.65 8.16 -19.26
N GLY A 393 -3.73 8.12 -20.22
CA GLY A 393 -2.95 6.92 -20.52
C GLY A 393 -3.76 5.73 -21.05
N PRO A 394 -3.22 4.50 -20.99
CA PRO A 394 -3.92 3.27 -21.42
C PRO A 394 -5.04 2.86 -20.43
N ILE A 395 -5.36 3.71 -19.44
CA ILE A 395 -6.37 3.42 -18.44
C ILE A 395 -7.75 3.29 -19.09
N GLU A 396 -8.04 3.97 -20.20
CA GLU A 396 -9.32 3.82 -20.90
C GLU A 396 -9.57 2.36 -21.34
N ASP A 397 -8.53 1.67 -21.82
CA ASP A 397 -8.61 0.25 -22.21
C ASP A 397 -8.83 -0.68 -20.99
N ILE A 398 -8.32 -0.28 -19.81
CA ILE A 398 -8.45 -1.03 -18.55
C ILE A 398 -9.80 -0.71 -17.87
N LYS A 399 -10.28 0.53 -17.96
CA LYS A 399 -11.56 1.03 -17.40
C LYS A 399 -12.78 0.43 -18.08
N GLU A 400 -12.71 -0.02 -19.34
CA GLU A 400 -13.81 -0.81 -19.94
C GLU A 400 -14.15 -2.06 -19.11
N HIS A 401 -13.24 -2.49 -18.21
CA HIS A 401 -13.43 -3.61 -17.30
C HIS A 401 -13.70 -3.18 -15.82
N ARG A 402 -13.63 -1.89 -15.48
CA ARG A 402 -13.83 -1.35 -14.12
C ARG A 402 -14.49 0.03 -14.10
N THR A 403 -15.67 0.11 -13.49
CA THR A 403 -16.41 1.37 -13.30
C THR A 403 -16.04 2.02 -11.97
N THR A 404 -14.99 2.85 -11.93
CA THR A 404 -14.76 3.75 -10.77
C THR A 404 -14.09 5.05 -11.18
N GLU A 405 -14.89 6.11 -11.36
CA GLU A 405 -14.40 7.49 -11.52
C GLU A 405 -13.81 8.04 -10.22
N ARG A 406 -14.05 7.39 -9.06
CA ARG A 406 -13.54 7.79 -7.75
C ARG A 406 -13.20 6.56 -6.93
N LEU A 407 -11.94 6.45 -6.52
CA LEU A 407 -11.40 5.38 -5.70
C LEU A 407 -11.28 5.87 -4.26
N SER A 408 -11.67 5.02 -3.31
CA SER A 408 -11.43 5.27 -1.88
C SER A 408 -9.99 4.92 -1.56
N THR A 409 -9.37 5.69 -0.66
CA THR A 409 -8.12 5.24 -0.04
C THR A 409 -8.38 4.08 0.89
N ARG A 410 -7.33 3.30 1.17
CA ARG A 410 -7.39 2.07 1.97
C ARG A 410 -6.56 2.26 3.22
N THR A 411 -7.13 1.86 4.36
CA THR A 411 -6.46 1.98 5.67
C THR A 411 -5.59 0.77 5.98
N THR A 412 -5.88 -0.40 5.40
CA THR A 412 -5.22 -1.66 5.78
C THR A 412 -4.59 -2.32 4.56
N PRO A 413 -3.23 -2.42 4.50
CA PRO A 413 -2.54 -3.10 3.41
C PRO A 413 -2.62 -4.62 3.54
N ASN A 414 -2.20 -5.33 2.49
CA ASN A 414 -1.99 -6.78 2.51
C ASN A 414 -3.25 -7.57 2.88
N ILE A 415 -4.39 -7.22 2.27
CA ILE A 415 -5.66 -7.88 2.55
C ILE A 415 -5.61 -9.31 1.98
N LYS A 416 -5.78 -10.31 2.85
CA LYS A 416 -5.89 -11.71 2.44
C LYS A 416 -7.35 -12.04 2.13
N TYR A 417 -7.59 -12.51 0.92
CA TYR A 417 -8.87 -13.04 0.48
C TYR A 417 -8.80 -14.56 0.56
N ASP A 418 -9.42 -15.15 1.59
CA ASP A 418 -9.50 -16.61 1.76
C ASP A 418 -10.44 -17.30 0.76
#